data_AF-A0AA95MW89-F1
#
_entry.id   AF-A0AA95MW89-F1
#
_cell.length_a   1.000
_cell.length_b   1.000
_cell.length_c   1.000
_cell.angle_alpha   90.00
_cell.angle_beta   90.00
_cell.angle_gamma   90.00
#
_symmetry.space_group_name_H-M   'P 1'
#
loop_
_entity.id
_entity.type
_entity.pdbx_description
1 polymer ?
#
loop_
_entity_poly.entity_id
_entity_poly.type
_entity_poly.pdbx_seq_one_letter_code
_entity_poly.pdbx_strand_id
1 'polypeptide(L)'
;MFVIATFENSIYIELAITALEQQGISKELILAAPLDKRKELRGLFDTIHKSDGFSLFDGPSILGTCLMLLGAIYGYVLEWGPILWGIIGAVSGLLLGFLLKMLILRKNKRGSSKITSEIVLMVRCEDHKWEQVEKLLWDHFALGLTKI
;
A
#
# COMPACT_ATOMS: atom_id res chain seq x y z
N MET A 1 25.37 7.32 -18.76
CA MET A 1 24.74 7.01 -17.46
C MET A 1 23.23 7.13 -17.61
N PHE A 2 22.47 6.29 -16.89
CA PHE A 2 21.03 6.39 -16.80
C PHE A 2 20.61 6.84 -15.41
N VAL A 3 19.67 7.76 -15.38
CA VAL A 3 19.02 8.24 -14.18
C VAL A 3 17.58 7.80 -14.24
N ILE A 4 17.13 7.02 -13.27
CA ILE A 4 15.75 6.56 -13.18
C ILE A 4 15.11 7.26 -11.99
N ALA A 5 14.02 7.98 -12.25
CA ALA A 5 13.21 8.66 -11.26
C ALA A 5 11.78 8.16 -11.32
N THR A 6 11.09 8.18 -10.17
CA THR A 6 9.66 7.89 -10.09
C THR A 6 8.88 9.13 -9.72
N PHE A 7 7.77 9.36 -10.40
CA PHE A 7 6.88 10.50 -10.18
C PHE A 7 5.43 10.05 -9.97
N GLU A 8 4.67 10.88 -9.26
CA GLU A 8 3.21 10.85 -9.33
C GLU A 8 2.74 11.50 -10.64
N ASN A 9 1.57 11.08 -11.15
CA ASN A 9 0.98 11.70 -12.34
C ASN A 9 0.45 13.09 -11.96
N SER A 10 1.28 14.10 -12.21
CA SER A 10 1.05 15.48 -11.82
C SER A 10 1.75 16.43 -12.78
N ILE A 11 1.44 17.73 -12.70
CA ILE A 11 2.09 18.76 -13.51
C ILE A 11 3.61 18.85 -13.28
N TYR A 12 4.11 18.37 -12.14
CA TYR A 12 5.53 18.47 -11.79
C TYR A 12 6.42 17.63 -12.69
N ILE A 13 5.94 16.50 -13.23
CA ILE A 13 6.73 15.71 -14.17
C ILE A 13 6.92 16.45 -15.50
N GLU A 14 5.87 17.12 -16.00
CA GLU A 14 5.93 17.91 -17.23
C GLU A 14 6.90 19.09 -17.06
N LEU A 15 6.88 19.71 -15.88
CA LEU A 15 7.81 20.79 -15.54
C LEU A 15 9.25 20.26 -15.44
N ALA A 16 9.46 19.09 -14.83
CA ALA A 16 10.76 18.45 -14.74
C ALA A 16 11.32 18.11 -16.14
N ILE A 17 10.52 17.51 -17.02
CA ILE A 17 10.91 17.18 -18.40
C ILE A 17 11.29 18.47 -19.15
N THR A 18 10.47 19.51 -19.03
CA THR A 18 10.75 20.82 -19.66
C THR A 18 12.06 21.42 -19.14
N ALA A 19 12.31 21.31 -17.84
CA ALA A 19 13.54 21.83 -17.23
C ALA A 19 14.79 21.03 -17.68
N LEU A 20 14.67 19.70 -17.85
CA LEU A 20 15.74 18.88 -18.42
C LEU A 20 16.06 19.28 -19.87
N GLU A 21 15.03 19.54 -20.68
CA GLU A 21 15.19 20.02 -22.06
C GLU A 21 15.89 21.38 -22.11
N GLN A 22 15.50 22.31 -21.23
CA GLN A 22 16.14 23.63 -21.12
C GLN A 22 17.61 23.55 -20.72
N GLN A 23 18.03 22.49 -20.03
CA GLN A 23 19.43 22.22 -19.70
C GLN A 23 20.21 21.48 -20.80
N GLY A 24 19.59 21.32 -21.98
CA GLY A 24 20.23 20.75 -23.16
C GLY A 24 20.23 19.22 -23.19
N ILE A 25 19.31 18.57 -22.46
CA ILE A 25 19.06 17.13 -22.62
C ILE A 25 18.04 16.96 -23.75
N SER A 26 18.44 16.31 -24.84
CA SER A 26 17.54 16.06 -25.96
C SER A 26 16.38 15.14 -25.56
N LYS A 27 15.20 15.36 -26.14
CA LYS A 27 14.00 14.53 -25.94
C LYS A 27 14.25 13.04 -26.21
N GLU A 28 15.13 12.73 -27.16
CA GLU A 28 15.50 11.34 -27.51
C GLU A 28 16.21 10.60 -26.37
N LEU A 29 16.74 11.35 -25.40
CA LEU A 29 17.44 10.84 -24.22
C LEU A 29 16.54 10.74 -22.99
N ILE A 30 15.27 11.14 -23.10
CA ILE A 30 14.28 11.16 -22.01
C ILE A 30 13.16 10.19 -22.35
N LEU A 31 12.91 9.23 -21.46
CA LEU A 31 11.82 8.28 -21.55
C LEU A 31 10.93 8.44 -20.32
N ALA A 32 9.70 8.92 -20.49
CA ALA A 32 8.68 8.91 -19.45
C ALA A 32 7.63 7.84 -19.78
N ALA A 33 7.51 6.83 -18.92
CA ALA A 33 6.58 5.73 -19.12
C ALA A 33 5.58 5.67 -17.94
N PRO A 34 4.26 5.86 -18.19
CA PRO A 34 3.27 5.65 -17.16
C PRO A 34 3.18 4.16 -16.83
N LEU A 35 3.13 3.84 -15.54
CA LEU A 35 2.93 2.49 -15.03
C LEU A 35 1.44 2.21 -14.90
N ASP A 36 1.00 1.08 -15.46
CA ASP A 36 -0.35 0.60 -15.23
C ASP A 36 -0.54 0.22 -13.78
N LYS A 37 -1.44 0.94 -13.11
CA LYS A 37 -1.88 0.56 -11.77
C LYS A 37 -2.60 -0.78 -11.86
N ARG A 38 -2.21 -1.73 -11.00
CA ARG A 38 -2.93 -2.99 -10.85
C ARG A 38 -4.36 -2.69 -10.40
N LYS A 39 -5.32 -2.75 -11.34
CA LYS A 39 -6.76 -2.50 -11.13
C LYS A 39 -7.45 -3.59 -10.32
N GLU A 40 -6.76 -4.67 -9.97
CA GLU A 40 -7.35 -5.70 -9.12
C GLU A 40 -7.77 -5.06 -7.80
N LEU A 41 -9.08 -5.00 -7.58
CA LEU A 41 -9.68 -4.90 -6.26
C LEU A 41 -8.86 -5.84 -5.38
N ARG A 42 -8.15 -5.29 -4.40
CA ARG A 42 -7.47 -6.06 -3.35
C ARG A 42 -8.41 -7.21 -2.99
N GLY A 43 -8.03 -8.43 -3.37
CA GLY A 43 -8.85 -9.60 -3.12
C GLY A 43 -9.26 -9.59 -1.67
N LEU A 44 -10.54 -9.76 -1.39
CA LEU A 44 -11.03 -9.88 -0.02
C LEU A 44 -10.33 -11.07 0.67
N PHE A 45 -9.90 -12.06 -0.10
CA PHE A 45 -9.10 -13.16 0.36
C PHE A 45 -7.62 -12.84 0.26
N ASP A 46 -6.95 -13.01 1.39
CA ASP A 46 -5.51 -12.83 1.47
C ASP A 46 -4.83 -13.88 0.59
N THR A 47 -3.90 -13.44 -0.24
CA THR A 47 -3.04 -14.36 -1.00
C THR A 47 -1.75 -14.50 -0.20
N ILE A 48 -1.27 -15.72 0.04
CA ILE A 48 -0.08 -16.02 0.88
C ILE A 48 1.16 -15.17 0.52
N HIS A 49 1.24 -14.66 -0.71
CA HIS A 49 2.35 -13.84 -1.22
C HIS A 49 2.18 -12.32 -1.05
N LYS A 50 1.13 -11.84 -0.37
CA LYS A 50 0.94 -10.40 -0.09
C LYS A 50 1.05 -10.11 1.41
N SER A 51 2.22 -9.62 1.82
CA SER A 51 2.44 -8.95 3.09
C SER A 51 1.82 -7.53 3.10
N ASP A 52 0.54 -7.42 2.74
CA ASP A 52 -0.19 -6.14 2.73
C ASP A 52 -0.67 -5.74 4.14
N GLY A 53 -0.48 -6.59 5.16
CA GLY A 53 -0.86 -6.32 6.57
C GLY A 53 -2.38 -6.32 6.82
N PHE A 54 -3.18 -6.68 5.81
CA PHE A 54 -4.64 -6.62 5.82
C PHE A 54 -5.29 -8.02 5.73
N SER A 55 -4.91 -8.98 6.59
CA SER A 55 -5.61 -10.28 6.62
C SER A 55 -7.02 -10.14 7.17
N LEU A 56 -8.06 -10.35 6.35
CA LEU A 56 -9.45 -10.25 6.81
C LEU A 56 -9.79 -11.24 7.93
N PHE A 57 -9.05 -12.34 8.05
CA PHE A 57 -9.39 -13.45 8.93
C PHE A 57 -8.59 -13.48 10.24
N ASP A 58 -7.34 -12.99 10.26
CA ASP A 58 -6.48 -13.10 11.45
C ASP A 58 -7.07 -12.39 12.67
N GLY A 59 -7.53 -11.14 12.50
CA GLY A 59 -8.12 -10.34 13.57
C GLY A 59 -9.38 -10.98 14.16
N PRO A 60 -10.39 -11.31 13.33
CA PRO A 60 -11.57 -12.04 13.79
C PRO A 60 -11.25 -13.38 14.46
N SER A 61 -10.26 -14.12 13.96
CA SER A 61 -9.88 -15.43 14.51
C SER A 61 -9.29 -15.32 15.92
N ILE A 62 -8.44 -14.32 16.16
CA ILE A 62 -7.87 -14.06 17.49
C ILE A 62 -8.99 -13.68 18.48
N LEU A 63 -9.89 -12.76 18.09
CA LEU A 63 -11.02 -12.37 18.93
C LEU A 63 -11.98 -13.54 19.20
N GLY A 64 -12.28 -14.34 18.18
CA GLY A 64 -13.08 -15.56 18.31
C GLY A 64 -12.47 -16.54 19.29
N THR A 65 -11.15 -16.77 19.23
CA THR A 65 -10.45 -17.69 20.14
C THR A 65 -10.49 -17.18 21.59
N CYS A 66 -10.26 -15.88 21.81
CA CYS A 66 -10.33 -15.28 23.15
C CYS A 66 -11.75 -15.37 23.74
N LEU A 67 -12.78 -15.07 22.94
CA LEU A 67 -14.17 -15.13 23.41
C LEU A 67 -14.68 -16.57 23.56
N MET A 68 -14.19 -17.51 22.76
CA MET A 68 -14.42 -18.94 22.96
C MET A 68 -13.87 -19.41 24.31
N LEU A 69 -12.63 -19.03 24.63
CA LEU A 69 -11.99 -19.36 25.90
C LEU A 69 -12.81 -18.82 27.07
N LEU A 70 -13.19 -17.55 27.02
CA LEU A 70 -14.03 -16.93 28.07
C LEU A 70 -15.41 -17.60 28.17
N GLY A 71 -16.06 -17.88 27.03
CA GLY A 71 -17.33 -18.59 26.98
C GLY A 71 -17.24 -19.99 27.59
N ALA A 72 -16.14 -20.71 27.36
CA ALA A 72 -15.93 -22.02 27.96
C ALA A 72 -15.70 -21.93 29.48
N ILE A 73 -14.91 -20.96 29.94
CA ILE A 73 -14.65 -20.74 31.37
C ILE A 73 -15.95 -20.40 32.11
N TYR A 74 -16.69 -19.40 31.63
CA TYR A 74 -17.94 -19.00 32.27
C TYR A 74 -19.06 -20.02 32.05
N GLY A 75 -19.01 -20.81 30.98
CA GLY A 75 -20.01 -21.85 30.72
C GLY A 75 -20.01 -22.98 31.74
N TYR A 76 -18.98 -23.14 32.58
CA TYR A 76 -19.04 -24.01 33.76
C TYR A 76 -20.02 -23.50 34.83
N VAL A 77 -20.30 -22.19 34.83
CA VAL A 77 -21.20 -21.53 35.77
C VAL A 77 -22.61 -21.37 35.17
N LEU A 78 -22.72 -21.21 33.85
CA LEU A 78 -24.00 -21.04 33.17
C LEU A 78 -24.68 -22.37 32.82
N GLU A 79 -26.01 -22.36 32.77
CA GLU A 79 -26.86 -23.57 32.72
C GLU A 79 -26.66 -24.46 31.48
N TRP A 80 -26.19 -23.90 30.36
CA TRP A 80 -26.03 -24.64 29.10
C TRP A 80 -24.65 -25.34 28.98
N GLY A 81 -23.80 -25.18 30.00
CA GLY A 81 -22.50 -25.85 30.06
C GLY A 81 -21.40 -25.19 29.21
N PRO A 82 -20.15 -25.60 29.44
CA PRO A 82 -18.96 -24.96 28.87
C PRO A 82 -18.88 -25.07 27.34
N ILE A 83 -19.42 -26.15 26.76
CA ILE A 83 -19.33 -26.42 25.31
C ILE A 83 -20.21 -25.44 24.53
N LEU A 84 -21.48 -25.29 24.91
CA LEU A 84 -22.42 -24.40 24.20
C LEU A 84 -22.00 -22.94 24.32
N TRP A 85 -21.63 -22.49 25.53
CA TRP A 85 -21.15 -21.12 25.75
C TRP A 85 -19.81 -20.83 25.06
N GLY A 86 -18.92 -21.82 24.97
CA GLY A 86 -17.69 -21.71 24.18
C GLY A 86 -17.97 -21.50 22.69
N ILE A 87 -18.89 -22.27 22.10
CA ILE A 87 -19.28 -22.12 20.69
C ILE A 87 -19.92 -20.75 20.44
N ILE A 88 -20.82 -20.31 21.32
CA ILE A 88 -21.45 -18.98 21.23
C ILE A 88 -20.38 -17.87 21.33
N GLY A 89 -19.40 -18.02 22.22
CA GLY A 89 -18.26 -17.12 22.35
C GLY A 89 -17.41 -17.05 21.07
N ALA A 90 -17.12 -18.19 20.45
CA ALA A 90 -16.36 -18.27 19.20
C ALA A 90 -17.08 -17.54 18.05
N VAL A 91 -18.37 -17.85 17.84
CA VAL A 91 -19.18 -17.29 16.74
C VAL A 91 -19.39 -15.78 16.94
N SER A 92 -19.72 -15.36 18.17
CA SER A 92 -19.88 -13.94 18.49
C SER A 92 -18.58 -13.17 18.33
N GLY A 93 -17.44 -13.73 18.75
CA GLY A 93 -16.14 -13.11 18.59
C GLY A 93 -15.65 -12.99 17.16
N LEU A 94 -15.90 -14.01 16.33
CA LEU A 94 -15.64 -13.94 14.90
C LEU A 94 -16.51 -12.86 14.23
N LEU A 95 -17.81 -12.83 14.52
CA LEU A 95 -18.73 -11.82 13.97
C LEU A 95 -18.34 -10.40 14.38
N LEU A 96 -18.05 -10.21 15.68
CA LEU A 96 -17.70 -8.90 16.23
C LEU A 96 -16.35 -8.42 15.70
N GLY A 97 -15.35 -9.31 15.63
CA GLY A 97 -14.06 -9.02 15.01
C GLY A 97 -14.18 -8.68 13.53
N PHE A 98 -15.05 -9.37 12.79
CA PHE A 98 -15.31 -9.09 11.39
C PHE A 98 -16.00 -7.72 11.20
N LEU A 99 -17.01 -7.41 12.02
CA LEU A 99 -17.68 -6.10 12.02
C LEU A 99 -16.70 -4.96 12.29
N LEU A 100 -15.87 -5.10 13.33
CA LEU A 100 -14.85 -4.10 13.68
C LEU A 100 -13.87 -3.89 12.54
N LYS A 101 -13.38 -4.97 11.93
CA LYS A 101 -12.46 -4.89 10.81
C LYS A 101 -13.10 -4.19 9.60
N MET A 102 -14.37 -4.49 9.30
CA MET A 102 -15.12 -3.84 8.22
C MET A 102 -15.32 -2.33 8.46
N LEU A 103 -15.62 -1.93 9.71
CA LEU A 103 -15.76 -0.52 10.08
C LEU A 103 -14.44 0.25 9.94
N ILE A 104 -13.32 -0.35 10.38
CA ILE A 104 -11.98 0.23 10.23
C ILE A 104 -11.62 0.36 8.75
N LEU A 105 -11.86 -0.68 7.95
CA LEU A 105 -11.57 -0.67 6.51
C LEU A 105 -12.38 0.41 5.78
N ARG A 106 -13.67 0.57 6.13
CA ARG A 106 -14.54 1.60 5.55
C ARG A 106 -14.06 3.01 5.90
N LYS A 107 -13.52 3.22 7.10
CA LYS A 107 -12.95 4.50 7.54
C LYS A 107 -11.60 4.79 6.85
N ASN A 108 -10.77 3.77 6.65
CA ASN A 108 -9.42 3.93 6.10
C ASN A 108 -9.38 4.05 4.57
N LYS A 109 -10.44 3.66 3.85
CA LYS A 109 -10.59 3.95 2.41
C LYS A 109 -10.56 5.44 2.05
N ARG A 110 -10.75 6.32 3.04
CA ARG A 110 -10.75 7.79 2.86
C ARG A 110 -9.36 8.44 2.96
N GLY A 111 -8.31 7.70 3.35
CA GLY A 111 -7.03 8.28 3.75
C GLY A 111 -5.76 7.68 3.15
N SER A 112 -5.85 6.74 2.21
CA SER A 112 -4.65 6.20 1.57
C SER A 112 -4.27 7.05 0.35
N SER A 113 -3.60 8.19 0.57
CA SER A 113 -2.65 8.70 -0.42
C SER A 113 -1.48 7.71 -0.49
N LYS A 114 -1.74 6.55 -1.11
CA LYS A 114 -0.68 5.61 -1.44
C LYS A 114 0.16 6.37 -2.44
N ILE A 115 1.39 6.72 -2.06
CA ILE A 115 2.40 7.19 -3.01
C ILE A 115 2.43 6.15 -4.11
N THR A 116 1.83 6.48 -5.25
CA THR A 116 1.87 5.62 -6.42
C THR A 116 2.94 6.22 -7.30
N SER A 117 4.04 5.49 -7.47
CA SER A 117 4.94 5.72 -8.59
C SER A 117 4.15 5.43 -9.86
N GLU A 118 3.48 6.46 -10.37
CA GLU A 118 2.60 6.36 -11.54
C GLU A 118 3.39 6.49 -12.83
N ILE A 119 4.54 7.15 -12.79
CA ILE A 119 5.38 7.38 -13.96
C ILE A 119 6.83 7.10 -13.61
N VAL A 120 7.51 6.34 -14.46
CA VAL A 120 8.96 6.15 -14.42
C VAL A 120 9.58 7.04 -15.48
N LEU A 121 10.46 7.92 -15.05
CA LEU A 121 11.26 8.78 -15.90
C LEU A 121 12.68 8.24 -15.97
N MET A 122 13.15 7.89 -17.16
CA MET A 122 14.53 7.48 -17.41
C MET A 122 15.21 8.52 -18.29
N VAL A 123 16.32 9.06 -17.81
CA VAL A 123 17.10 10.09 -18.49
C VAL A 123 18.49 9.56 -18.77
N ARG A 124 18.93 9.59 -20.02
CA ARG A 124 20.33 9.34 -20.38
C ARG A 124 21.10 10.65 -20.29
N CYS A 125 22.06 10.72 -19.39
CA CYS A 125 22.96 11.85 -19.30
C CYS A 125 24.42 11.40 -19.10
N GLU A 126 25.34 12.35 -19.27
CA GLU A 126 26.76 12.18 -19.05
C GLU A 126 27.09 12.36 -17.56
N ASP A 127 28.18 11.74 -17.08
CA ASP A 127 28.53 11.75 -15.66
C ASP A 127 28.71 13.17 -15.09
N HIS A 128 29.21 14.09 -15.91
CA HIS A 128 29.42 15.48 -15.51
C HIS A 128 28.12 16.26 -15.23
N LYS A 129 26.96 15.77 -15.72
CA LYS A 129 25.64 16.39 -15.51
C LYS A 129 24.85 15.75 -14.38
N TRP A 130 25.40 14.74 -13.70
CA TRP A 130 24.71 13.99 -12.64
C TRP A 130 24.13 14.90 -11.55
N GLU A 131 24.97 15.69 -10.88
CA GLU A 131 24.55 16.49 -9.71
C GLU A 131 23.45 17.49 -10.07
N GLN A 132 23.53 18.05 -11.28
CA GLN A 132 22.56 19.01 -11.78
C GLN A 132 21.20 18.35 -12.06
N VAL A 133 21.21 17.15 -12.67
CA VAL A 133 20.00 16.38 -12.96
C VAL A 133 19.37 15.84 -11.68
N GLU A 134 20.17 15.33 -10.76
CA GLU A 134 19.70 14.86 -9.45
C GLU A 134 18.98 15.98 -8.69
N LYS A 135 19.63 17.15 -8.58
CA LYS A 135 19.04 18.29 -7.89
C LYS A 135 17.74 18.75 -8.58
N LEU A 136 17.74 18.84 -9.90
CA LEU A 136 16.56 19.24 -10.67
C LEU A 136 15.38 18.28 -10.44
N LEU A 137 15.61 16.97 -10.43
CA LEU A 137 14.55 15.98 -10.22
C LEU A 137 14.01 16.02 -8.79
N TRP A 138 14.88 16.23 -7.79
CA TRP A 138 14.46 16.44 -6.40
C TRP A 138 13.65 17.73 -6.22
N ASP A 139 14.08 18.84 -6.84
CA ASP A 139 13.40 20.13 -6.79
C ASP A 139 11.99 20.07 -7.41
N HIS A 140 11.75 19.10 -8.30
CA HIS A 140 10.44 18.85 -8.95
C HIS A 140 9.68 17.68 -8.32
N PHE A 141 9.94 17.33 -7.05
CA PHE A 141 9.19 16.32 -6.29
C PHE A 141 9.28 14.89 -6.84
N ALA A 142 10.44 14.47 -7.33
CA ALA A 142 10.68 13.05 -7.56
C ALA A 142 10.47 12.24 -6.25
N LEU A 143 9.76 11.12 -6.35
CA LEU A 143 9.49 10.22 -5.22
C LEU A 143 10.70 9.35 -4.86
N GLY A 144 11.60 9.15 -5.82
CA GLY A 144 12.77 8.30 -5.70
C GLY A 144 13.63 8.41 -6.94
N LEU A 145 14.93 8.23 -6.76
CA LEU A 145 15.96 8.40 -7.79
C LEU A 145 17.00 7.29 -7.67
N THR A 146 17.51 6.80 -8.80
CA THR A 146 18.66 5.91 -8.85
C THR A 146 19.53 6.19 -10.08
N LYS A 147 20.84 5.92 -9.92
CA LYS A 147 21.88 6.06 -10.94
C LYS A 147 22.35 4.67 -11.36
N ILE A 148 22.39 4.42 -12.68
CA ILE A 148 22.87 3.18 -13.31
C ILE A 148 23.89 3.51 -14.41
#